data_AF-A0A5Q2W1G0-F1
#
_entry.id   AF-A0A5Q2W1G0-F1
#
_cell.length_a   1.000
_cell.length_b   1.000
_cell.length_c   1.000
_cell.angle_alpha   90.00
_cell.angle_beta   90.00
_cell.angle_gamma   90.00
#
_symmetry.space_group_name_H-M   'P 1'
#
loop_
_entity.id
_entity.type
_entity.pdbx_description
1 polymer ?
#
loop_
_entity_poly.entity_id
_entity_poly.type
_entity_poly.pdbx_seq_one_letter_code
_entity_poly.pdbx_strand_id
1 'polypeptide(L)'
;MNEIVMIVCGVLLTAAALTVLFRLERGPSMLDRIVALDVLVAVVIATLTIWSAWTGRRDLTVILVVLASVGFIGSVTLARFAAVDPPSVEDAEAARIEAVRERLARVRARMESEQRDARRRMGPEGRPRE
;
A
#
# COMPACT_ATOMS: atom_id res chain seq x y z
N MET A 1 28.64 -22.09 -25.16
CA MET A 1 27.33 -21.41 -25.27
C MET A 1 27.11 -21.08 -26.73
N ASN A 2 25.93 -21.34 -27.30
CA ASN A 2 25.66 -21.04 -28.71
C ASN A 2 25.45 -19.53 -28.89
N GLU A 3 26.05 -18.91 -29.91
CA GLU A 3 25.98 -17.47 -30.16
C GLU A 3 24.54 -16.97 -30.37
N ILE A 4 23.72 -17.76 -31.06
CA ILE A 4 22.29 -17.48 -31.27
C ILE A 4 21.55 -17.35 -29.93
N VAL A 5 21.87 -18.20 -28.95
CA VAL A 5 21.21 -18.17 -27.63
C VAL A 5 21.54 -16.86 -26.91
N MET A 6 22.79 -16.40 -27.00
CA MET A 6 23.21 -15.13 -26.40
C MET A 6 22.46 -13.94 -26.99
N ILE A 7 22.30 -13.91 -28.32
CA ILE A 7 21.58 -12.84 -29.01
C ILE A 7 20.10 -12.84 -28.60
N VAL A 8 19.44 -14.01 -28.62
CA VAL A 8 18.03 -14.13 -28.24
C VAL A 8 17.82 -13.68 -26.79
N CYS A 9 18.63 -14.16 -25.86
CA CYS A 9 18.55 -13.72 -24.47
C CYS A 9 18.80 -12.22 -24.30
N GLY A 10 19.79 -11.66 -25.00
CA GLY A 10 20.09 -10.23 -24.95
C GLY A 10 18.91 -9.38 -25.43
N VAL A 11 18.27 -9.77 -26.53
CA VAL A 11 17.07 -9.09 -27.05
C VAL A 11 15.91 -9.17 -26.06
N LEU A 12 15.64 -10.36 -25.51
CA LEU A 12 14.55 -10.56 -24.54
C LEU A 12 14.78 -9.75 -23.26
N LEU A 13 16.00 -9.74 -22.72
CA LEU A 13 16.34 -8.98 -21.52
C LEU A 13 16.28 -7.47 -21.76
N THR A 14 16.70 -7.00 -22.93
CA THR A 14 16.59 -5.59 -23.31
C THR A 14 15.11 -5.17 -23.42
N ALA A 15 14.28 -5.99 -24.07
CA ALA A 15 12.84 -5.75 -24.14
C ALA A 15 12.18 -5.76 -22.76
N ALA A 16 12.58 -6.68 -21.87
CA ALA A 16 12.13 -6.70 -20.49
C ALA A 16 12.55 -5.42 -19.74
N ALA A 17 13.81 -5.00 -19.83
CA ALA A 17 14.30 -3.77 -19.21
C ALA A 17 13.51 -2.53 -19.65
N LEU A 18 13.25 -2.39 -20.96
CA LEU A 18 12.44 -1.29 -21.50
C LEU A 18 11.00 -1.32 -20.98
N THR A 19 10.38 -2.50 -20.93
CA THR A 19 9.01 -2.67 -20.43
C THR A 19 8.90 -2.32 -18.95
N VAL A 20 9.91 -2.71 -18.17
CA VAL A 20 9.98 -2.42 -16.73
C VAL A 20 10.22 -0.93 -16.48
N LEU A 21 11.11 -0.29 -17.24
CA LEU A 21 11.34 1.16 -17.17
C LEU A 21 10.06 1.94 -17.49
N PHE A 22 9.32 1.51 -18.51
CA PHE A 22 8.03 2.11 -18.84
C PHE A 22 7.03 2.01 -17.67
N ARG A 23 6.96 0.85 -17.00
CA ARG A 23 6.11 0.66 -15.81
C ARG A 23 6.59 1.45 -14.60
N LEU A 24 7.90 1.60 -14.43
CA LEU A 24 8.49 2.40 -13.35
C LEU A 24 8.08 3.88 -13.46
N GLU A 25 8.04 4.44 -14.66
CA GLU A 25 7.63 5.83 -14.89
C GLU A 25 6.11 6.04 -14.83
N ARG A 26 5.33 5.15 -15.45
CA ARG A 26 3.86 5.29 -15.57
C ARG A 26 3.06 4.53 -14.53
N GLY A 27 3.71 3.88 -13.57
CA GLY A 27 3.05 3.10 -12.53
C GLY A 27 2.05 3.97 -11.73
N PRO A 28 0.78 3.53 -11.59
CA PRO A 28 -0.29 4.31 -10.96
C PRO A 28 -0.16 4.40 -9.44
N SER A 29 0.44 3.39 -8.80
CA SER A 29 0.66 3.36 -7.35
C SER A 29 2.15 3.36 -7.02
N MET A 30 2.51 3.85 -5.83
CA MET A 30 3.89 3.79 -5.35
C MET A 30 4.39 2.35 -5.27
N LEU A 31 3.52 1.43 -4.81
CA LEU A 31 3.77 0.00 -4.79
C LEU A 31 4.10 -0.59 -6.16
N ASP A 32 3.40 -0.16 -7.22
CA ASP A 32 3.68 -0.66 -8.57
C ASP A 32 5.07 -0.27 -9.07
N ARG A 33 5.47 0.98 -8.78
CA ARG A 33 6.81 1.49 -9.11
C ARG A 33 7.90 0.74 -8.34
N ILE A 34 7.65 0.44 -7.08
CA ILE A 34 8.56 -0.33 -6.23
C ILE A 34 8.74 -1.75 -6.78
N VAL A 35 7.64 -2.42 -7.14
CA VAL A 35 7.71 -3.75 -7.75
C VAL A 35 8.43 -3.70 -9.09
N ALA A 36 8.18 -2.67 -9.92
CA ALA A 36 8.92 -2.49 -11.16
C ALA A 36 10.44 -2.34 -10.92
N LEU A 37 10.85 -1.62 -9.87
CA LEU A 37 12.26 -1.49 -9.51
C LEU A 37 12.90 -2.82 -9.09
N ASP A 38 12.19 -3.67 -8.34
CA ASP A 38 12.65 -5.01 -7.97
C ASP A 38 12.82 -5.91 -9.21
N VAL A 39 11.85 -5.89 -10.12
CA VAL A 39 11.94 -6.61 -11.40
C VAL A 39 13.12 -6.08 -12.24
N LEU A 40 13.40 -4.77 -12.22
CA LEU A 40 14.55 -4.20 -12.92
C LEU A 40 15.87 -4.77 -12.38
N VAL A 41 16.00 -4.89 -11.05
CA VAL A 41 17.15 -5.53 -10.41
C VAL A 41 17.26 -7.00 -10.85
N ALA A 42 16.15 -7.74 -10.91
CA ALA A 42 16.14 -9.11 -11.42
C ALA A 42 16.61 -9.22 -12.88
N VAL A 43 16.22 -8.29 -13.75
CA VAL A 43 16.69 -8.23 -15.15
C VAL A 43 18.19 -7.96 -15.22
N VAL A 44 18.73 -7.09 -14.36
CA VAL A 44 20.17 -6.83 -14.25
C VAL A 44 20.90 -8.10 -13.79
N ILE A 45 20.41 -8.78 -12.76
CA ILE A 45 20.96 -10.07 -12.27
C ILE A 45 20.97 -11.10 -13.39
N ALA A 46 19.88 -11.24 -14.15
CA ALA A 46 19.79 -12.19 -15.26
C ALA A 46 20.82 -11.87 -16.37
N THR A 47 20.97 -10.58 -16.70
CA THR A 47 21.97 -10.12 -17.69
C THR A 47 23.39 -10.45 -17.24
N LEU A 48 23.73 -10.14 -15.98
CA LEU A 48 25.04 -10.46 -15.41
C LEU A 48 25.28 -11.96 -15.28
N THR A 49 24.22 -12.74 -15.04
CA THR A 49 24.30 -14.21 -14.96
C THR A 49 24.67 -14.81 -16.31
N ILE A 50 24.04 -14.35 -17.39
CA ILE A 50 24.37 -14.80 -18.75
C ILE A 50 25.80 -14.37 -19.11
N TRP A 51 26.19 -13.15 -18.76
CA TRP A 51 27.56 -12.67 -18.97
C TRP A 51 28.60 -13.50 -18.22
N SER A 52 28.33 -13.83 -16.96
CA SER A 52 29.17 -14.71 -16.13
C SER A 52 29.26 -16.11 -16.72
N ALA A 53 28.14 -16.68 -17.16
CA ALA A 53 28.10 -18.00 -17.79
C ALA A 53 28.86 -18.04 -19.12
N TRP A 54 28.88 -16.93 -19.86
CA TRP A 54 29.61 -16.83 -21.13
C TRP A 54 31.12 -16.66 -20.92
N THR A 55 31.53 -15.82 -19.97
CA THR A 55 32.96 -15.57 -19.67
C THR A 55 33.59 -16.63 -18.77
N GLY A 56 32.80 -17.49 -18.13
CA GLY A 56 33.28 -18.52 -17.19
C GLY A 56 33.83 -17.96 -15.88
N ARG A 57 33.61 -16.67 -15.60
CA ARG A 57 34.16 -15.98 -14.42
C ARG A 57 33.24 -16.17 -13.22
N ARG A 58 33.77 -16.80 -12.17
CA ARG A 58 33.06 -17.04 -10.89
C ARG A 58 33.01 -15.83 -9.97
N ASP A 59 33.80 -14.80 -10.24
CA ASP A 59 33.84 -13.56 -9.45
C ASP A 59 32.48 -12.84 -9.45
N LEU A 60 31.73 -12.98 -10.55
CA LEU A 60 30.38 -12.42 -10.71
C LEU A 60 29.36 -13.11 -9.80
N THR A 61 29.57 -14.36 -9.39
CA THR A 61 28.62 -15.10 -8.55
C THR A 61 28.37 -14.41 -7.22
N VAL A 62 29.41 -13.87 -6.59
CA VAL A 62 29.27 -13.14 -5.31
C VAL A 62 28.42 -11.87 -5.51
N ILE A 63 28.67 -11.14 -6.60
CA ILE A 63 27.91 -9.92 -6.94
C ILE A 63 26.43 -10.27 -7.16
N LEU A 64 26.13 -11.36 -7.86
CA LEU A 64 24.76 -11.82 -8.09
C LEU A 64 24.02 -12.11 -6.78
N VAL A 65 24.67 -12.79 -5.83
CA VAL A 65 24.07 -13.10 -4.52
C VAL A 65 23.80 -11.82 -3.72
N VAL A 66 24.73 -10.86 -3.74
CA VAL A 66 24.55 -9.58 -3.06
C VAL A 66 23.40 -8.80 -3.70
N LEU A 67 23.35 -8.68 -5.04
CA LEU A 67 22.25 -8.00 -5.73
C LEU A 67 20.89 -8.65 -5.43
N ALA A 68 20.82 -9.99 -5.46
CA ALA A 68 19.58 -10.72 -5.17
C ALA A 68 19.12 -10.46 -3.73
N SER A 69 20.06 -10.45 -2.78
CA SER A 69 19.78 -10.15 -1.38
C SER A 69 19.28 -8.73 -1.19
N VAL A 70 19.94 -7.74 -1.82
CA VAL A 70 19.56 -6.32 -1.75
C VAL A 70 18.18 -6.07 -2.36
N GLY A 71 17.90 -6.63 -3.55
CA GLY A 71 16.58 -6.52 -4.19
C GLY A 71 15.46 -7.09 -3.30
N PHE A 72 15.67 -8.32 -2.80
CA PHE A 72 14.71 -8.97 -1.91
C PHE A 72 14.48 -8.20 -0.60
N ILE A 73 15.55 -7.78 0.09
CA ILE A 73 15.44 -7.01 1.35
C ILE A 73 14.76 -5.67 1.10
N GLY A 74 15.09 -4.99 -0.02
CA GLY A 74 14.46 -3.75 -0.41
C GLY A 74 12.95 -3.91 -0.60
N SER A 75 12.52 -4.93 -1.34
CA SER A 75 11.12 -5.25 -1.59
C SER A 75 10.34 -5.56 -0.30
N VAL A 76 10.90 -6.41 0.58
CA VAL A 76 10.28 -6.76 1.88
C VAL A 76 10.15 -5.53 2.79
N THR A 77 11.18 -4.69 2.83
CA THR A 77 11.17 -3.47 3.65
C THR A 77 10.06 -2.53 3.18
N LEU A 78 9.97 -2.28 1.87
CA LEU A 78 8.92 -1.42 1.31
C LEU A 78 7.52 -2.01 1.47
N ALA A 79 7.34 -3.31 1.30
CA ALA A 79 6.05 -3.97 1.54
C ALA A 79 5.57 -3.78 2.99
N ARG A 80 6.49 -3.78 3.95
CA ARG A 80 6.17 -3.54 5.37
C ARG A 80 5.70 -2.10 5.62
N PHE A 81 6.29 -1.12 4.95
CA PHE A 81 5.97 0.30 5.17
C PHE A 81 4.82 0.80 4.29
N ALA A 82 4.56 0.17 3.16
CA ALA A 82 3.50 0.57 2.24
C ALA A 82 2.07 0.34 2.76
N ALA A 83 1.89 -0.41 3.86
CA ALA A 83 0.59 -0.65 4.48
C ALA A 83 0.13 0.48 5.42
N VAL A 84 0.92 1.54 5.60
CA VAL A 84 0.56 2.69 6.45
C VAL A 84 0.08 3.84 5.58
N ASP A 85 -1.11 3.71 5.02
CA ASP A 85 -1.81 4.86 4.46
C ASP A 85 -2.50 5.59 5.63
N PRO A 86 -2.11 6.84 5.95
CA PRO A 86 -2.95 7.68 6.80
C PRO A 86 -4.31 7.82 6.09
N PRO A 87 -5.44 7.82 6.84
CA PRO A 87 -6.75 8.02 6.24
C PRO A 87 -6.71 9.27 5.37
N SER A 88 -7.28 9.20 4.16
CA SER A 88 -7.34 10.37 3.29
C SER A 88 -8.05 11.51 4.03
N VAL A 89 -7.82 12.76 3.60
CA VAL A 89 -8.48 13.91 4.23
C VAL A 89 -9.99 13.72 4.22
N GLU A 90 -10.53 13.14 3.15
CA GLU A 90 -11.96 12.78 3.01
C GLU A 90 -12.39 11.69 3.99
N ASP A 91 -11.61 10.61 4.16
CA ASP A 91 -11.93 9.55 5.13
C ASP A 91 -11.87 10.07 6.57
N ALA A 92 -10.88 10.90 6.88
CA ALA A 92 -10.71 11.52 8.18
C ALA A 92 -11.82 12.54 8.48
N GLU A 93 -12.26 13.30 7.49
CA GLU A 93 -13.34 14.27 7.61
C GLU A 93 -14.70 13.58 7.72
N ALA A 94 -14.95 12.53 6.93
CA ALA A 94 -16.13 11.68 7.04
C ALA A 94 -16.25 11.04 8.43
N ALA A 95 -15.16 10.46 8.94
CA ALA A 95 -15.13 9.88 10.28
C ALA A 95 -15.39 10.93 11.38
N ARG A 96 -14.87 12.15 11.23
CA ARG A 96 -15.14 13.26 12.15
C ARG A 96 -16.61 13.68 12.13
N ILE A 97 -17.21 13.81 10.95
CA ILE A 97 -18.62 14.18 10.78
C ILE A 97 -19.53 13.10 11.38
N GLU A 98 -19.24 11.83 11.14
CA GLU A 98 -19.96 10.68 11.71
C GLU A 98 -19.92 10.71 13.25
N ALA A 99 -18.72 10.91 13.82
CA ALA A 99 -18.54 11.00 15.27
C ALA A 99 -19.31 12.18 15.90
N VAL A 100 -19.37 13.33 15.21
CA VAL A 100 -20.17 14.49 15.65
C VAL A 100 -21.66 14.18 15.58
N ARG A 101 -22.14 13.58 14.48
CA ARG A 101 -23.55 13.18 14.33
C ARG A 101 -23.98 12.21 15.42
N GLU A 102 -23.16 11.21 15.73
CA GLU A 102 -23.43 10.31 16.85
C GLU A 102 -23.51 11.05 18.19
N ARG A 103 -22.58 11.97 18.47
CA ARG A 103 -22.59 12.76 19.71
C ARG A 103 -23.87 13.59 19.80
N LEU A 104 -24.28 14.23 18.72
CA LEU A 104 -25.52 15.02 18.67
C LEU A 104 -26.76 14.13 18.87
N ALA A 105 -26.79 12.94 18.29
CA ALA A 105 -27.87 11.98 18.48
C ALA A 105 -27.95 11.51 19.95
N ARG A 106 -26.81 11.20 20.58
CA ARG A 106 -26.73 10.85 22.01
C ARG A 106 -27.20 12.00 22.91
N VAL A 107 -26.83 13.23 22.59
CA VAL A 107 -27.26 14.42 23.34
C VAL A 107 -28.76 14.64 23.18
N ARG A 108 -29.30 14.58 21.95
CA ARG A 108 -30.74 14.70 21.71
C ARG A 108 -31.54 13.65 22.48
N ALA A 109 -31.09 12.39 22.45
CA ALA A 109 -31.76 11.31 23.18
C ALA A 109 -31.76 11.55 24.71
N ARG A 110 -30.66 12.04 25.28
CA ARG A 110 -30.62 12.43 26.71
C ARG A 110 -31.60 13.55 27.02
N MET A 111 -31.61 14.61 26.22
CA MET A 111 -32.51 15.75 26.41
C MET A 111 -33.98 15.34 26.32
N GLU A 112 -34.33 14.45 25.39
CA GLU A 112 -35.69 13.91 25.27
C GLU A 112 -36.08 13.06 26.48
N SER A 113 -35.17 12.26 27.03
CA SER A 113 -35.43 11.50 28.25
C SER A 113 -35.64 12.41 29.46
N GLU A 114 -34.79 13.43 29.64
CA GLU A 114 -34.93 14.40 30.73
C GLU A 114 -36.23 15.21 30.61
N GLN A 115 -36.62 15.61 29.40
CA GLN A 115 -37.89 16.30 29.16
C GLN A 115 -39.10 15.40 29.44
N ARG A 116 -39.04 14.12 29.05
CA ARG A 116 -40.10 13.15 29.35
C ARG A 116 -40.25 12.95 30.86
N ASP A 117 -39.14 12.86 31.59
CA ASP A 117 -39.16 12.72 33.04
C ASP A 117 -39.67 13.99 33.73
N ALA A 118 -39.28 15.18 33.26
CA ALA A 118 -39.81 16.45 33.75
C ALA A 118 -41.32 16.59 33.50
N ARG A 119 -41.80 16.19 32.32
CA ARG A 119 -43.25 16.17 32.01
C ARG A 119 -44.02 15.18 32.88
N ARG A 120 -43.45 14.02 33.21
CA ARG A 120 -44.06 13.06 34.14
C ARG A 120 -44.16 13.63 35.56
N ARG A 121 -43.12 14.34 36.02
CA ARG A 121 -43.12 15.03 37.33
C ARG A 121 -44.12 16.19 37.39
N MET A 122 -44.42 16.85 36.27
CA MET A 122 -45.46 17.88 36.16
C MET A 122 -46.85 17.32 35.80
N GLY A 123 -47.03 16.00 35.79
CA GLY A 123 -48.33 15.34 35.63
C GLY A 123 -49.29 15.64 36.80
N PRO A 124 -50.61 15.50 36.63
CA PRO A 124 -51.62 16.31 37.28
C PRO A 124 -51.83 15.93 38.76
N GLU A 125 -51.00 16.44 39.65
CA GLU A 125 -51.24 16.47 41.10
C GLU A 125 -51.94 17.78 41.50
N GLY A 126 -53.05 18.08 40.81
CA GLY A 126 -53.75 19.36 40.96
C GLY A 126 -55.22 19.34 40.57
N ARG A 127 -55.93 18.21 40.73
CA ARG A 127 -57.40 18.31 40.85
C ARG A 127 -57.75 18.39 42.33
N PRO A 128 -58.25 19.53 42.83
CA PRO A 128 -58.88 19.55 44.14
C PRO A 128 -60.05 18.56 44.09
N ARG A 129 -60.04 17.63 45.05
CA ARG A 129 -61.18 16.77 45.32
C ARG A 129 -62.26 17.66 45.94
N GLU A 130 -63.24 18.05 45.13
CA GLU A 130 -64.56 18.48 45.61
C GLU A 130 -65.54 17.31 45.46
#